data_AF-A0A945SGK0-F1
#
_entry.id   AF-A0A945SGK0-F1
#
_cell.length_a   1.000
_cell.length_b   1.000
_cell.length_c   1.000
_cell.angle_alpha   90.00
_cell.angle_beta   90.00
_cell.angle_gamma   90.00
#
_symmetry.space_group_name_H-M   'P 1'
#
loop_
_entity.id
_entity.type
_entity.pdbx_description
1 polymer ?
#
loop_
_entity_poly.entity_id
_entity_poly.type
_entity_poly.pdbx_seq_one_letter_code
_entity_poly.pdbx_strand_id
1 'polypeptide(L)'
;MSEFNYTKCAKPFLSQDQAREFMVSKNFDGTILARSDGTFTAVCPTYPEGYYPDATAVERVNASDSHRVSLPVIQSDSTCCS
;
A
#
# COMPACT_ATOMS: atom_id res chain seq x y z
N MET A 1 -9.37 4.10 -24.28
CA MET A 1 -8.84 3.13 -23.30
C MET A 1 -7.97 3.90 -22.35
N SER A 2 -8.37 4.05 -21.09
CA SER A 2 -7.67 4.93 -20.14
C SER A 2 -6.26 4.40 -19.88
N GLU A 3 -5.28 5.11 -20.44
CA GLU A 3 -3.85 4.88 -20.28
C GLU A 3 -3.51 4.82 -18.79
N PHE A 4 -3.14 3.65 -18.32
CA PHE A 4 -2.42 3.52 -17.06
C PHE A 4 -1.11 4.30 -17.26
N ASN A 5 -1.00 5.48 -16.65
CA ASN A 5 0.15 6.35 -16.84
C ASN A 5 1.34 5.73 -16.10
N TYR A 6 2.08 4.85 -16.79
CA TYR A 6 3.29 4.16 -16.30
C TYR A 6 4.31 5.14 -15.70
N THR A 7 4.25 6.41 -16.08
CA THR A 7 5.11 7.50 -15.57
C THR A 7 4.81 7.92 -14.14
N LYS A 8 3.59 7.69 -13.62
CA LYS A 8 3.21 8.19 -12.29
C LYS A 8 2.83 7.12 -11.29
N CYS A 9 2.51 5.89 -11.73
CA CYS A 9 2.33 4.73 -10.83
C CYS A 9 1.49 5.07 -9.57
N ALA A 10 0.51 5.97 -9.74
CA ALA A 10 -0.21 6.62 -8.67
C ALA A 10 -1.68 6.74 -9.08
N LYS A 11 -2.58 6.26 -8.22
CA LYS A 11 -4.01 6.25 -8.50
C LYS A 11 -4.80 6.67 -7.26
N PRO A 12 -5.73 7.63 -7.39
CA PRO A 12 -6.65 7.98 -6.31
C PRO A 12 -7.76 6.95 -6.20
N PHE A 13 -8.20 6.70 -4.97
CA PHE A 13 -9.24 5.76 -4.57
C PHE A 13 -10.15 6.42 -3.54
N LEU A 14 -11.40 5.97 -3.51
CA LEU A 14 -12.40 6.43 -2.53
C LEU A 14 -12.26 5.74 -1.17
N SER A 15 -11.52 4.63 -1.10
CA SER A 15 -11.37 3.82 0.11
C SER A 15 -10.01 3.12 0.10
N GLN A 16 -9.46 2.90 1.30
CA GLN A 16 -8.21 2.16 1.51
C GLN A 16 -8.28 0.75 0.92
N ASP A 17 -9.37 0.03 1.15
CA ASP A 17 -9.54 -1.34 0.64
C ASP A 17 -9.46 -1.41 -0.88
N GLN A 18 -10.09 -0.48 -1.60
CA GLN A 18 -9.99 -0.44 -3.06
C GLN A 18 -8.56 -0.19 -3.54
N ALA A 19 -7.81 0.68 -2.85
CA ALA A 19 -6.42 0.95 -3.18
C ALA A 19 -5.56 -0.31 -2.99
N ARG A 20 -5.79 -1.02 -1.88
CA ARG A 20 -5.13 -2.28 -1.54
C ARG A 20 -5.45 -3.38 -2.54
N GLU A 21 -6.73 -3.65 -2.77
CA GLU A 21 -7.17 -4.68 -3.72
C GLU A 21 -6.62 -4.41 -5.13
N PHE A 22 -6.57 -3.15 -5.56
CA PHE A 22 -5.99 -2.79 -6.84
C PHE A 22 -4.50 -3.12 -6.90
N MET A 23 -3.72 -2.75 -5.87
CA MET A 23 -2.30 -3.06 -5.79
C MET A 23 -2.07 -4.57 -5.75
N VAL A 24 -2.81 -5.32 -4.93
CA VAL A 24 -2.71 -6.78 -4.82
C VAL A 24 -3.12 -7.48 -6.12
N SER A 25 -4.26 -7.12 -6.70
CA SER A 25 -4.78 -7.69 -7.94
C SER A 25 -3.84 -7.46 -9.12
N LYS A 26 -3.11 -6.34 -9.12
CA LYS A 26 -2.11 -6.02 -10.14
C LYS A 26 -0.69 -6.44 -9.78
N ASN A 27 -0.47 -7.00 -8.60
CA ASN A 27 0.85 -7.37 -8.10
C ASN A 27 1.81 -6.17 -8.09
N PHE A 28 1.33 -5.00 -7.65
CA PHE A 28 2.12 -3.79 -7.47
C PHE A 28 2.51 -3.61 -6.01
N ASP A 29 3.79 -3.35 -5.77
CA ASP A 29 4.30 -2.85 -4.50
C ASP A 29 4.08 -1.34 -4.40
N GLY A 30 3.80 -0.85 -3.20
CA GLY A 30 3.61 0.58 -2.95
C GLY A 30 3.07 0.93 -1.58
N THR A 31 2.66 2.18 -1.43
CA THR A 31 2.15 2.77 -0.20
C THR A 31 0.81 3.43 -0.49
N ILE A 32 -0.17 3.22 0.38
CA ILE A 32 -1.45 3.92 0.38
C ILE A 32 -1.31 5.15 1.27
N LEU A 33 -1.58 6.31 0.70
CA LEU A 33 -1.58 7.61 1.36
C LEU A 33 -3.02 8.06 1.58
N ALA A 34 -3.39 8.45 2.80
CA ALA A 34 -4.65 9.12 3.08
C ALA A 34 -4.49 10.63 2.95
N ARG A 35 -5.36 11.26 2.16
CA ARG A 35 -5.42 12.70 1.94
C ARG A 35 -6.23 13.39 3.02
N SER A 36 -5.94 14.65 3.24
CA SER A 36 -6.73 15.54 4.10
C SER A 36 -8.19 15.68 3.63
N ASP A 37 -8.44 15.50 2.33
CA ASP A 37 -9.78 15.52 1.72
C ASP A 37 -10.61 14.24 1.95
N GLY A 38 -10.07 13.23 2.67
CA GLY A 38 -10.74 11.96 2.92
C GLY A 38 -10.65 10.95 1.77
N THR A 39 -9.82 11.22 0.76
CA THR A 39 -9.52 10.28 -0.32
C THR A 39 -8.22 9.52 -0.06
N PHE A 40 -8.02 8.39 -0.74
CA PHE A 40 -6.82 7.55 -0.62
C PHE A 40 -6.05 7.57 -1.93
N THR A 41 -4.73 7.52 -1.88
CA THR A 41 -3.87 7.49 -3.08
C THR A 41 -2.86 6.38 -2.92
N ALA A 42 -2.89 5.40 -3.82
CA ALA A 42 -1.90 4.34 -3.86
C ALA A 42 -0.73 4.81 -4.73
N VAL A 43 0.50 4.78 -4.20
CA VAL A 43 1.74 5.22 -4.87
C VAL A 43 2.78 4.11 -4.87
N CYS A 44 3.57 3.98 -5.93
CA CYS A 44 4.66 3.00 -6.00
C CYS A 44 5.85 3.38 -5.09
N PRO A 45 6.70 2.43 -4.63
CA PRO A 45 7.79 2.68 -3.67
C PRO A 45 8.91 3.55 -4.22
N THR A 46 8.92 3.78 -5.53
CA THR A 46 9.82 4.73 -6.20
C THR A 46 9.47 6.19 -5.93
N TYR A 47 8.30 6.47 -5.35
CA TYR A 47 7.95 7.82 -4.92
C TYR A 47 8.61 8.16 -3.58
N PRO A 48 9.38 9.26 -3.51
CA PRO A 48 10.01 9.68 -2.27
C PRO A 48 8.95 10.10 -1.23
N GLU A 49 9.26 9.84 0.03
CA GLU A 49 8.47 10.33 1.17
C GLU A 49 8.38 11.87 1.11
N GLY A 50 7.17 12.41 1.25
CA GLY A 50 6.92 13.86 1.17
C GLY A 50 6.57 14.42 -0.21
N TYR A 51 6.42 13.59 -1.26
CA TYR A 51 5.88 14.06 -2.55
C TYR A 51 4.45 14.64 -2.40
N TYR A 52 3.71 14.16 -1.41
CA TYR A 52 2.41 14.68 -1.02
C TYR A 52 2.48 15.15 0.44
N PRO A 53 2.80 16.43 0.69
CA PRO A 53 2.90 16.97 2.06
C PRO A 53 1.54 17.00 2.78
N ASP A 54 0.45 16.88 2.02
CA ASP A 54 -0.95 16.83 2.46
C ASP A 54 -1.47 15.40 2.71
N ALA A 55 -0.64 14.38 2.45
CA ALA A 55 -1.04 12.97 2.51
C ALA A 55 -0.20 12.18 3.51
N THR A 56 -0.86 11.37 4.33
CA THR A 56 -0.24 10.54 5.36
C THR A 56 -0.19 9.09 4.90
N ALA A 57 0.97 8.43 4.98
CA ALA A 57 1.06 7.00 4.69
C ALA A 57 0.27 6.19 5.74
N VAL A 58 -0.76 5.49 5.29
CA VAL A 58 -1.63 4.67 6.15
C VAL A 58 -1.31 3.18 6.06
N GLU A 59 -0.87 2.71 4.89
CA GLU A 59 -0.57 1.29 4.69
C GLU A 59 0.52 1.13 3.62
N ARG A 60 1.40 0.15 3.79
CA ARG A 60 2.33 -0.30 2.73
C ARG A 60 1.87 -1.64 2.19
N VAL A 61 1.61 -1.70 0.90
CA VAL A 61 1.21 -2.92 0.19
C VAL A 61 2.43 -3.46 -0.52
N ASN A 62 2.81 -4.70 -0.20
CA ASN A 62 3.82 -5.42 -0.96
C ASN A 62 3.12 -6.54 -1.72
N ALA A 63 3.32 -6.64 -3.02
CA ALA A 63 2.76 -7.67 -3.87
C ALA A 63 3.24 -9.07 -3.44
N SER A 64 4.47 -9.13 -2.92
CA SER A 64 5.09 -10.30 -2.30
C SER A 64 4.48 -10.67 -0.94
N ASP A 65 3.70 -9.78 -0.32
CA ASP A 65 3.07 -9.96 0.99
C ASP A 65 1.59 -10.40 0.89
N SER A 66 1.12 -10.77 -0.32
CA SER A 66 -0.23 -11.29 -0.56
C SER A 66 -0.58 -12.60 0.18
N HIS A 67 0.33 -13.11 1.02
CA HIS A 67 0.10 -14.19 1.98
C HIS A 67 0.07 -13.77 3.46
N ARG A 68 0.25 -12.48 3.80
CA ARG A 68 0.31 -12.04 5.19
C ARG A 68 -0.82 -11.06 5.47
N VAL A 69 -1.99 -11.65 5.66
CA VAL A 69 -3.03 -11.06 6.51
C VAL A 69 -2.33 -10.53 7.77
N SER A 70 -2.49 -9.24 8.02
CA SER A 70 -2.04 -8.55 9.22
C SER A 70 -2.34 -9.38 10.46
N LEU A 71 -1.30 -9.99 11.03
CA LEU A 71 -1.30 -10.42 12.41
C LEU A 71 -0.31 -9.50 13.13
N PRO A 72 -0.73 -8.93 14.27
CA PRO A 72 0.09 -7.98 15.01
C PRO A 72 1.38 -8.66 15.43
N VAL A 73 2.41 -7.83 15.57
CA VAL A 73 3.65 -8.17 16.25
C VAL A 73 3.32 -8.90 17.56
N ILE A 74 3.52 -10.21 17.58
CA ILE A 74 3.87 -10.94 18.78
C ILE A 74 5.07 -11.78 18.38
N GLN A 75 6.24 -11.16 18.54
CA GLN A 75 7.46 -11.91 18.82
C GLN A 75 7.26 -12.58 20.18
N SER A 76 6.60 -13.73 20.19
CA SER A 76 6.52 -14.69 21.31
C SER A 76 6.05 -15.98 20.66
N ASP A 77 6.75 -17.10 20.69
CA ASP A 77 7.61 -17.61 21.73
C ASP A 77 8.56 -18.67 21.13
N SER A 78 9.81 -18.60 21.55
CA SER A 78 10.64 -19.73 21.95
C SER A 78 9.97 -21.11 21.86
N THR A 79 10.19 -21.89 20.80
CA THR A 79 10.21 -23.35 20.95
C THR A 79 11.15 -23.97 19.94
N CYS A 80 12.40 -23.96 20.37
CA CYS A 80 13.43 -24.93 20.02
C CYS A 80 12.90 -26.38 20.09
N CYS A 81 13.30 -27.18 19.09
CA CYS A 81 13.63 -28.60 19.15
C CYS A 81 12.62 -29.58 19.77
N SER A 82 12.11 -30.52 18.96
CA SER A 82 12.00 -31.95 19.32
C SER A 82 12.04 -32.80 18.07
#